data_AF-A0A9R0AR14-F1
#
_entry.id   AF-A0A9R0AR14-F1
#
_cell.length_a   1.000
_cell.length_b   1.000
_cell.length_c   1.000
_cell.angle_alpha   90.00
_cell.angle_beta   90.00
_cell.angle_gamma   90.00
#
_symmetry.space_group_name_H-M   'P 1'
#
loop_
_entity.id
_entity.type
_entity.pdbx_description
1 polymer ?
#
loop_
_entity_poly.entity_id
_entity_poly.type
_entity_poly.pdbx_seq_one_letter_code
_entity_poly.pdbx_strand_id
1 'polypeptide(L)'
;MNQDDGVFGDTDEVKSVSVTEGDSVTLNTDVTEVQRDDLILWMFGPKETRIAEIYKQNIDMYDNNETFGDRLQMDSQTGSLTIRNIRSAYHTGLYKLTIISNKATSYKRFSVTVYALLPIPIITRDSSQCSSGSSSVSRCSLLCSAVNVSAVTLSWYKGNSLLSSISVSDLSISLSLPLEVEYQEKNTYSCVLNNPIRNQTTHLNITTQLCHTCAGNSTVVSVY
;
A
#
# COMPACT_ATOMS: atom_id res chain seq x y z
N MET A 1 -28.17 35.41 33.95
CA MET A 1 -26.98 35.39 33.08
C MET A 1 -26.62 33.92 32.92
N ASN A 2 -26.56 33.47 31.67
CA ASN A 2 -26.51 32.06 31.31
C ASN A 2 -25.17 31.44 31.70
N GLN A 3 -25.22 30.21 32.22
CA GLN A 3 -24.08 29.37 32.51
C GLN A 3 -24.02 28.30 31.43
N ASP A 4 -23.29 28.60 30.37
CA ASP A 4 -22.82 27.60 29.42
C ASP A 4 -21.32 27.46 29.67
N ASP A 5 -20.89 26.28 30.10
CA ASP A 5 -19.50 25.84 29.92
C ASP A 5 -19.47 24.32 29.73
N GLY A 6 -19.66 23.94 28.45
CA GLY A 6 -18.68 23.11 27.77
C GLY A 6 -18.68 21.62 28.09
N VAL A 7 -19.72 20.91 27.64
CA VAL A 7 -19.59 19.48 27.33
C VAL A 7 -18.64 19.36 26.13
N PHE A 8 -17.37 19.07 26.38
CA PHE A 8 -16.44 18.72 25.30
C PHE A 8 -16.77 17.29 24.86
N GLY A 9 -17.43 17.20 23.71
CA GLY A 9 -17.74 15.94 23.06
C GLY A 9 -16.45 15.18 22.78
N ASP A 10 -16.36 13.99 23.37
CA ASP A 10 -15.47 12.92 22.95
C ASP A 10 -15.87 12.55 21.52
N THR A 11 -15.23 13.18 20.55
CA THR A 11 -15.36 12.76 19.17
C THR A 11 -14.37 11.61 19.01
N ASP A 12 -14.93 10.39 18.87
CA ASP A 12 -14.24 9.13 18.56
C ASP A 12 -13.59 9.18 17.14
N GLU A 13 -12.98 10.29 16.77
CA GLU A 13 -12.37 10.50 15.47
C GLU A 13 -11.06 9.71 15.40
N VAL A 14 -11.05 8.72 14.52
CA VAL A 14 -9.85 7.90 14.25
C VAL A 14 -9.12 8.51 13.05
N LYS A 15 -7.89 8.95 13.26
CA LYS A 15 -7.04 9.49 12.19
C LYS A 15 -6.42 8.36 11.38
N SER A 16 -6.78 8.26 10.11
CA SER A 16 -6.18 7.29 9.20
C SER A 16 -4.82 7.76 8.68
N VAL A 17 -3.82 6.88 8.74
CA VAL A 17 -2.47 7.13 8.24
C VAL A 17 -2.06 5.98 7.34
N SER A 18 -1.62 6.29 6.12
CA SER A 18 -1.14 5.29 5.16
C SER A 18 0.32 5.53 4.83
N VAL A 19 1.12 4.47 4.83
CA VAL A 19 2.58 4.56 4.63
C VAL A 19 3.08 3.36 3.82
N THR A 20 4.18 3.55 3.09
CA THR A 20 4.82 2.46 2.34
C THR A 20 5.71 1.64 3.27
N GLU A 21 5.70 0.32 3.12
CA GLU A 21 6.61 -0.56 3.84
C GLU A 21 8.07 -0.17 3.63
N GLY A 22 8.86 -0.17 4.72
CA GLY A 22 10.25 0.27 4.74
C GLY A 22 10.44 1.75 5.06
N ASP A 23 9.41 2.59 4.89
CA ASP A 23 9.45 4.00 5.28
C ASP A 23 9.29 4.17 6.81
N SER A 24 9.31 5.42 7.27
CA SER A 24 9.01 5.78 8.66
C SER A 24 7.70 6.54 8.75
N VAL A 25 6.98 6.36 9.85
CA VAL A 25 5.75 7.11 10.15
C VAL A 25 5.85 7.73 11.53
N THR A 26 5.35 8.97 11.67
CA THR A 26 5.26 9.67 12.95
C THR A 26 3.81 9.97 13.28
N LEU A 27 3.38 9.51 14.46
CA LEU A 27 2.07 9.77 15.03
C LEU A 27 2.19 10.93 16.02
N ASN A 28 1.72 12.10 15.59
CA ASN A 28 1.87 13.34 16.35
C ASN A 28 0.86 13.41 17.50
N THR A 29 1.33 13.86 18.66
CA THR A 29 0.47 14.12 19.84
C THR A 29 -0.25 15.46 19.78
N ASP A 30 0.22 16.38 18.93
CA ASP A 30 -0.09 17.82 18.90
C ASP A 30 0.28 18.57 20.20
N VAL A 31 1.12 17.97 21.04
CA VAL A 31 1.73 18.63 22.21
C VAL A 31 3.00 19.35 21.78
N THR A 32 3.15 20.61 22.19
CA THR A 32 4.36 21.41 21.90
C THR A 32 5.51 21.09 22.85
N GLU A 33 5.20 20.88 24.14
CA GLU A 33 6.18 20.57 25.18
C GLU A 33 5.52 19.77 26.31
N VAL A 34 6.07 18.58 26.59
CA VAL A 34 5.64 17.72 27.71
C VAL A 34 6.04 18.35 29.04
N GLN A 35 5.06 18.52 29.94
CA GLN A 35 5.30 19.08 31.27
C GLN A 35 5.77 17.99 32.26
N ARG A 36 6.35 18.44 33.39
CA ARG A 36 6.96 17.55 34.39
C ARG A 36 6.03 16.46 34.91
N ASP A 37 4.75 16.78 35.10
CA ASP A 37 3.77 15.87 35.69
C ASP A 37 2.84 15.23 34.64
N ASP A 38 3.11 15.46 33.35
CA ASP A 38 2.32 14.86 32.28
C ASP A 38 2.66 13.36 32.13
N LEU A 39 1.64 12.59 31.78
CA LEU A 39 1.77 11.20 31.33
C LEU A 39 1.32 11.12 29.87
N ILE A 40 2.21 10.64 29.00
CA ILE A 40 1.88 10.28 27.62
C ILE A 40 2.00 8.79 27.49
N LEU A 41 0.94 8.13 27.05
CA LEU A 41 0.88 6.67 26.95
C LEU A 41 0.46 6.26 25.53
N TRP A 42 1.27 5.39 24.93
CA TRP A 42 0.98 4.77 23.64
C TRP A 42 0.67 3.28 23.81
N MET A 43 -0.45 2.87 23.20
CA MET A 43 -0.93 1.51 23.16
C MET A 43 -1.16 1.08 21.72
N PHE A 44 -0.94 -0.21 21.43
CA PHE A 44 -1.07 -0.79 20.10
C PHE A 44 -1.94 -2.04 20.09
N GLY A 45 -2.72 -2.16 19.02
CA GLY A 45 -3.49 -3.35 18.69
C GLY A 45 -4.77 -3.52 19.52
N PRO A 46 -5.53 -4.59 19.25
CA PRO A 46 -6.84 -4.82 19.87
C PRO A 46 -6.77 -5.12 21.37
N LYS A 47 -5.60 -5.56 21.87
CA LYS A 47 -5.36 -5.80 23.30
C LYS A 47 -4.92 -4.54 24.04
N GLU A 48 -4.81 -3.41 23.35
CA GLU A 48 -4.27 -2.15 23.87
C GLU A 48 -2.92 -2.36 24.58
N THR A 49 -2.03 -3.13 23.96
CA THR A 49 -0.72 -3.42 24.54
C THR A 49 0.08 -2.12 24.61
N ARG A 50 0.49 -1.75 25.81
CA ARG A 50 1.36 -0.59 26.05
C ARG A 50 2.71 -0.81 25.37
N ILE A 51 3.09 0.12 24.51
CA ILE A 51 4.34 0.04 23.73
C ILE A 51 5.36 1.11 24.14
N ALA A 52 4.90 2.24 24.64
CA ALA A 52 5.77 3.34 25.05
C ALA A 52 5.04 4.30 25.98
N GLU A 53 5.78 4.98 26.86
CA GLU A 53 5.25 6.10 27.62
C GLU A 53 6.31 7.19 27.90
N ILE A 54 5.82 8.37 28.25
CA ILE A 54 6.58 9.39 28.99
C ILE A 54 5.90 9.62 30.33
N TYR A 55 6.66 9.48 31.42
CA TYR A 55 6.22 9.87 32.75
C TYR A 55 7.36 10.54 33.52
N LYS A 56 7.08 11.70 34.12
CA LYS A 56 8.11 12.48 34.85
C LYS A 56 9.38 12.74 34.03
N GLN A 57 9.20 13.05 32.74
CA GLN A 57 10.28 13.27 31.76
C GLN A 57 11.18 12.05 31.47
N ASN A 58 10.81 10.86 31.95
CA ASN A 58 11.46 9.62 31.57
C ASN A 58 10.67 8.93 30.47
N ILE A 59 11.37 8.36 29.50
CA ILE A 59 10.79 7.58 28.40
C ILE A 59 11.02 6.11 28.70
N ASP A 60 9.93 5.35 28.74
CA ASP A 60 9.98 3.89 28.85
C ASP A 60 9.37 3.26 27.60
N MET A 61 10.10 2.32 27.02
CA MET A 61 9.68 1.54 25.84
C MET A 61 9.42 0.10 26.29
N TYR A 62 8.23 -0.40 25.99
CA TYR A 62 7.74 -1.68 26.54
C TYR A 62 7.76 -2.83 25.54
N ASP A 63 8.05 -2.55 24.27
CA ASP A 63 8.19 -3.60 23.28
C ASP A 63 9.52 -4.34 23.45
N ASN A 64 9.44 -5.60 23.87
CA ASN A 64 10.56 -6.49 24.17
C ASN A 64 11.21 -7.09 22.91
N ASN A 65 11.24 -6.35 21.81
CA ASN A 65 11.82 -6.75 20.53
C ASN A 65 11.05 -7.83 19.74
N GLU A 66 9.81 -8.15 20.14
CA GLU A 66 8.95 -9.09 19.41
C GLU A 66 8.23 -8.42 18.25
N THR A 67 7.66 -7.22 18.46
CA THR A 67 6.81 -6.57 17.44
C THR A 67 7.57 -5.45 16.74
N PHE A 68 8.11 -4.50 17.49
CA PHE A 68 8.73 -3.29 16.97
C PHE A 68 10.24 -3.29 17.09
N GLY A 69 10.81 -3.84 18.16
CA GLY A 69 12.24 -3.80 18.40
C GLY A 69 12.82 -2.41 18.51
N ASP A 70 13.97 -2.22 17.89
CA ASP A 70 14.69 -0.96 17.81
C ASP A 70 14.02 0.08 16.89
N ARG A 71 12.88 -0.26 16.28
CA ARG A 71 12.18 0.61 15.32
C ARG A 71 11.31 1.67 15.97
N LEU A 72 10.90 1.48 17.21
CA LEU A 72 10.12 2.49 17.94
C LEU A 72 11.03 3.57 18.51
N GLN A 73 10.64 4.82 18.30
CA GLN A 73 11.28 5.97 18.90
C GLN A 73 10.22 6.95 19.38
N MET A 74 10.44 7.54 20.55
CA MET A 74 9.58 8.58 21.09
C MET A 74 10.32 9.89 21.17
N ASP A 75 9.68 10.96 20.70
CA ASP A 75 10.20 12.31 20.84
C ASP A 75 9.99 12.81 22.28
N SER A 76 11.08 13.12 22.99
CA SER A 76 11.02 13.51 24.40
C SER A 76 10.32 14.85 24.66
N GLN A 77 10.26 15.72 23.65
CA GLN A 77 9.69 17.06 23.79
C GLN A 77 8.18 17.06 23.56
N THR A 78 7.69 16.28 22.60
CA THR A 78 6.29 16.28 22.17
C THR A 78 5.56 14.99 22.58
N GLY A 79 6.27 13.91 22.87
CA GLY A 79 5.71 12.58 23.07
C GLY A 79 5.22 11.89 21.80
N SER A 80 5.56 12.45 20.62
CA SER A 80 5.18 11.88 19.33
C SER A 80 5.91 10.56 19.08
N LEU A 81 5.18 9.57 18.57
CA LEU A 81 5.70 8.23 18.34
C LEU A 81 6.13 8.06 16.89
N THR A 82 7.39 7.69 16.67
CA THR A 82 7.94 7.36 15.36
C THR A 82 8.21 5.87 15.26
N ILE A 83 7.76 5.25 14.18
CA ILE A 83 8.05 3.86 13.83
C ILE A 83 8.88 3.87 12.55
N ARG A 84 10.15 3.47 12.68
CA ARG A 84 11.10 3.38 11.57
C ARG A 84 10.96 2.06 10.83
N ASN A 85 11.33 2.02 9.55
CA ASN A 85 11.37 0.79 8.76
C ASN A 85 10.08 -0.05 8.95
N ILE A 86 8.93 0.61 8.79
CA ILE A 86 7.63 0.07 9.16
C ILE A 86 7.28 -1.13 8.28
N ARG A 87 6.60 -2.15 8.84
CA ARG A 87 6.32 -3.42 8.19
C ARG A 87 4.83 -3.71 8.16
N SER A 88 4.37 -4.13 7.00
CA SER A 88 2.95 -4.44 6.76
C SER A 88 2.43 -5.58 7.65
N ALA A 89 3.26 -6.60 7.88
CA ALA A 89 2.88 -7.81 8.59
C ALA A 89 2.58 -7.64 10.09
N TYR A 90 3.18 -6.65 10.78
CA TYR A 90 3.06 -6.53 12.24
C TYR A 90 2.85 -5.11 12.77
N HIS A 91 3.04 -4.05 11.97
CA HIS A 91 2.83 -2.67 12.44
C HIS A 91 1.51 -2.04 11.95
N THR A 92 0.77 -2.72 11.06
CA THR A 92 -0.58 -2.30 10.67
C THR A 92 -1.54 -2.48 11.84
N GLY A 93 -2.34 -1.46 12.14
CA GLY A 93 -3.34 -1.56 13.21
C GLY A 93 -3.69 -0.24 13.87
N LEU A 94 -4.44 -0.37 14.96
CA LEU A 94 -4.90 0.76 15.76
C LEU A 94 -3.84 1.12 16.80
N TYR A 95 -3.48 2.40 16.83
CA TYR A 95 -2.65 3.01 17.86
C TYR A 95 -3.51 3.95 18.68
N LYS A 96 -3.43 3.84 20.00
CA LYS A 96 -4.17 4.67 20.95
C LYS A 96 -3.18 5.48 21.77
N LEU A 97 -3.42 6.77 21.80
CA LEU A 97 -2.68 7.74 22.57
C LEU A 97 -3.58 8.24 23.70
N THR A 98 -3.05 8.19 24.92
CA THR A 98 -3.65 8.83 26.10
C THR A 98 -2.66 9.86 26.64
N ILE A 99 -3.12 11.10 26.81
CA ILE A 99 -2.33 12.17 27.42
C ILE A 99 -3.07 12.59 28.69
N ILE A 100 -2.44 12.43 29.85
CA ILE A 100 -2.96 12.90 31.14
C ILE A 100 -2.10 14.08 31.58
N SER A 101 -2.72 15.24 31.70
CA SER A 101 -2.08 16.46 32.20
C SER A 101 -2.86 17.04 33.36
N ASN A 102 -2.28 18.02 34.05
CA ASN A 102 -2.98 18.76 35.12
C ASN A 102 -4.24 19.51 34.64
N LYS A 103 -4.34 19.80 33.33
CA LYS A 103 -5.46 20.55 32.75
C LYS A 103 -6.61 19.64 32.35
N ALA A 104 -6.28 18.55 31.65
CA ALA A 104 -7.25 17.62 31.11
C ALA A 104 -6.58 16.30 30.69
N THR A 105 -7.41 15.28 30.50
CA THR A 105 -7.05 14.06 29.79
C THR A 105 -7.52 14.14 28.34
N SER A 106 -6.65 13.79 27.41
CA SER A 106 -6.93 13.74 25.97
C SER A 106 -6.68 12.34 25.42
N TYR A 107 -7.52 11.92 24.48
CA TYR A 107 -7.39 10.65 23.78
C TYR A 107 -7.28 10.91 22.27
N LYS A 108 -6.42 10.15 21.59
CA LYS A 108 -6.36 10.10 20.12
C LYS A 108 -6.20 8.68 19.64
N ARG A 109 -6.78 8.40 18.49
CA ARG A 109 -6.66 7.11 17.82
C ARG A 109 -6.11 7.30 16.41
N PHE A 110 -5.17 6.44 16.04
CA PHE A 110 -4.60 6.40 14.70
C PHE A 110 -4.82 5.01 14.11
N SER A 111 -5.45 4.95 12.94
CA SER A 111 -5.53 3.73 12.15
C SER A 111 -4.40 3.74 11.14
N VAL A 112 -3.35 2.95 11.37
CA VAL A 112 -2.17 2.90 10.50
C VAL A 112 -2.31 1.71 9.55
N THR A 113 -2.31 1.99 8.25
CA THR A 113 -2.28 0.99 7.18
C THR A 113 -0.95 1.07 6.44
N VAL A 114 -0.21 -0.03 6.43
CA VAL A 114 1.09 -0.10 5.75
C VAL A 114 0.94 -0.90 4.48
N TYR A 115 1.24 -0.28 3.33
CA TYR A 115 1.18 -0.95 2.03
C TYR A 115 2.56 -1.47 1.62
N ALA A 116 2.60 -2.72 1.16
CA ALA A 116 3.81 -3.31 0.60
C ALA A 116 4.26 -2.55 -0.66
N LEU A 117 5.54 -2.69 -1.00
CA LEU A 117 6.09 -2.19 -2.26
C LEU A 117 5.42 -2.88 -3.44
N LEU A 118 5.07 -2.09 -4.46
CA LEU A 118 4.44 -2.61 -5.67
C LEU A 118 5.50 -3.18 -6.63
N PRO A 119 5.37 -4.43 -7.09
CA PRO A 119 6.19 -4.94 -8.18
C PRO A 119 5.84 -4.23 -9.49
N ILE A 120 6.77 -4.25 -10.44
CA ILE A 120 6.49 -3.77 -11.81
C ILE A 120 5.61 -4.80 -12.50
N PRO A 121 4.40 -4.45 -12.98
CA PRO A 121 3.56 -5.39 -13.71
C PRO A 121 4.20 -5.74 -15.06
N ILE A 122 4.15 -7.02 -15.44
CA ILE A 122 4.78 -7.50 -16.67
C ILE A 122 3.69 -7.73 -17.71
N ILE A 123 3.91 -7.23 -18.92
CA ILE A 123 3.04 -7.50 -20.07
C ILE A 123 3.68 -8.62 -20.89
N THR A 124 2.98 -9.73 -21.05
CA THR A 124 3.39 -10.87 -21.87
C THR A 124 2.37 -11.12 -22.97
N ARG A 125 2.79 -11.79 -24.04
CA ARG A 125 1.86 -12.29 -25.06
C ARG A 125 1.26 -13.60 -24.57
N ASP A 126 -0.05 -13.73 -24.67
CA ASP A 126 -0.72 -15.00 -24.50
C ASP A 126 -0.69 -15.76 -25.85
N SER A 127 0.22 -16.71 -25.97
CA SER A 127 0.42 -17.52 -27.18
C SER A 127 -0.62 -18.62 -27.37
N SER A 128 -1.48 -18.88 -26.38
CA SER A 128 -2.51 -19.92 -26.47
C SER A 128 -3.55 -19.66 -27.58
N GLN A 129 -3.67 -18.40 -28.02
CA GLN A 129 -4.65 -17.96 -29.02
C GLN A 129 -4.05 -17.71 -30.41
N CYS A 130 -2.93 -18.35 -30.74
CA CYS A 130 -2.39 -18.29 -32.11
C CYS A 130 -3.25 -19.14 -33.06
N SER A 131 -4.25 -18.51 -33.68
CA SER A 131 -4.99 -19.14 -34.78
C SER A 131 -4.24 -18.96 -36.09
N SER A 132 -3.90 -20.06 -36.77
CA SER A 132 -3.29 -20.09 -38.12
C SER A 132 -4.27 -19.66 -39.24
N GLY A 133 -5.16 -18.71 -38.95
CA GLY A 133 -6.23 -18.28 -39.85
C GLY A 133 -5.81 -17.10 -40.71
N SER A 134 -6.12 -17.17 -42.01
CA SER A 134 -5.89 -16.14 -43.03
C SER A 134 -6.77 -14.89 -42.86
N SER A 135 -6.81 -14.28 -41.68
CA SER A 135 -7.54 -13.04 -41.42
C SER A 135 -6.68 -11.81 -41.69
N SER A 136 -7.23 -10.82 -42.40
CA SER A 136 -6.59 -9.53 -42.72
C SER A 136 -6.37 -8.60 -41.52
N VAL A 137 -6.73 -9.04 -40.31
CA VAL A 137 -6.56 -8.31 -39.04
C VAL A 137 -5.77 -9.19 -38.08
N SER A 138 -4.59 -8.73 -37.66
CA SER A 138 -3.79 -9.42 -36.64
C SER A 138 -4.33 -9.07 -35.25
N ARG A 139 -5.08 -9.99 -34.64
CA ARG A 139 -5.47 -9.92 -33.22
C ARG A 139 -4.31 -10.43 -32.37
N CYS A 140 -4.01 -9.74 -31.28
CA CYS A 140 -2.98 -10.13 -30.33
C CYS A 140 -3.58 -10.18 -28.93
N SER A 141 -3.41 -11.33 -28.25
CA SER A 141 -3.79 -11.46 -26.84
C SER A 141 -2.58 -11.11 -25.98
N LEU A 142 -2.76 -10.14 -25.08
CA LEU A 142 -1.77 -9.71 -24.11
C LEU A 142 -2.28 -10.02 -22.71
N LEU A 143 -1.37 -10.41 -21.83
CA LEU A 143 -1.65 -10.63 -20.43
C LEU A 143 -0.79 -9.67 -19.62
N CYS A 144 -1.43 -8.87 -18.77
CA CYS A 144 -0.69 -8.13 -17.75
C CYS A 144 -0.74 -8.91 -16.44
N SER A 145 0.42 -9.16 -15.83
CA SER A 145 0.53 -9.96 -14.61
C SER A 145 1.41 -9.31 -13.57
N ALA A 146 1.04 -9.48 -12.30
CA ALA A 146 1.86 -9.14 -11.13
C ALA A 146 1.78 -10.28 -10.12
N VAL A 147 2.90 -10.59 -9.47
CA VAL A 147 3.01 -11.69 -8.49
C VAL A 147 3.27 -11.16 -7.09
N ASN A 148 2.84 -11.92 -6.07
CA ASN A 148 3.02 -11.59 -4.66
C ASN A 148 2.48 -10.19 -4.30
N VAL A 149 1.22 -9.93 -4.65
CA VAL A 149 0.57 -8.64 -4.44
C VAL A 149 -0.55 -8.75 -3.40
N SER A 150 -0.83 -7.66 -2.67
CA SER A 150 -1.90 -7.59 -1.67
C SER A 150 -2.47 -6.17 -1.61
N ALA A 151 -3.80 -6.05 -1.49
CA ALA A 151 -4.50 -4.78 -1.45
C ALA A 151 -4.16 -3.86 -2.64
N VAL A 152 -4.21 -4.42 -3.84
CA VAL A 152 -3.86 -3.75 -5.11
C VAL A 152 -5.00 -3.80 -6.12
N THR A 153 -4.95 -2.90 -7.09
CA THR A 153 -5.75 -2.96 -8.30
C THR A 153 -4.83 -3.03 -9.52
N LEU A 154 -5.10 -3.96 -10.43
CA LEU A 154 -4.45 -4.10 -11.72
C LEU A 154 -5.43 -3.65 -12.81
N SER A 155 -4.98 -2.72 -13.66
CA SER A 155 -5.84 -2.06 -14.63
C SER A 155 -5.16 -1.89 -15.98
N TRP A 156 -5.93 -2.07 -17.06
CA TRP A 156 -5.52 -1.69 -18.41
C TRP A 156 -6.04 -0.31 -18.77
N TYR A 157 -5.20 0.47 -19.43
CA TYR A 157 -5.53 1.77 -19.99
C TYR A 157 -5.19 1.81 -21.47
N LYS A 158 -6.00 2.57 -22.22
CA LYS A 158 -5.70 3.03 -23.58
C LYS A 158 -5.67 4.55 -23.57
N GLY A 159 -4.48 5.14 -23.68
CA GLY A 159 -4.28 6.54 -23.33
C GLY A 159 -4.72 6.79 -21.89
N ASN A 160 -5.72 7.64 -21.70
CA ASN A 160 -6.29 7.96 -20.38
C ASN A 160 -7.57 7.18 -20.05
N SER A 161 -8.06 6.34 -20.97
CA SER A 161 -9.30 5.59 -20.78
C SER A 161 -9.03 4.23 -20.12
N LEU A 162 -9.68 3.98 -18.98
CA LEU A 162 -9.69 2.68 -18.32
C LEU A 162 -10.45 1.66 -19.19
N LEU A 163 -9.82 0.53 -19.51
CA LEU A 163 -10.41 -0.55 -20.29
C LEU A 163 -10.97 -1.66 -19.41
N SER A 164 -10.15 -2.14 -18.49
CA SER A 164 -10.50 -3.23 -17.59
C SER A 164 -9.72 -3.11 -16.29
N SER A 165 -10.26 -3.68 -15.22
CA SER A 165 -9.67 -3.59 -13.90
C SER A 165 -10.05 -4.79 -13.06
N ILE A 166 -9.12 -5.25 -12.22
CA ILE A 166 -9.34 -6.26 -11.20
C ILE A 166 -8.63 -5.83 -9.91
N SER A 167 -9.27 -6.04 -8.77
CA SER A 167 -8.72 -5.70 -7.46
C SER A 167 -8.72 -6.92 -6.55
N VAL A 168 -7.68 -7.03 -5.72
CA VAL A 168 -7.57 -8.05 -4.68
C VAL A 168 -7.22 -7.40 -3.35
N SER A 169 -7.89 -7.84 -2.28
CA SER A 169 -7.68 -7.30 -0.93
C SER A 169 -6.72 -8.20 -0.13
N ASP A 170 -6.76 -9.49 -0.38
CA ASP A 170 -5.91 -10.52 0.22
C ASP A 170 -4.61 -10.72 -0.55
N LEU A 171 -3.69 -11.48 0.06
CA LEU A 171 -2.42 -11.83 -0.58
C LEU A 171 -2.69 -12.79 -1.74
N SER A 172 -2.38 -12.35 -2.95
CA SER A 172 -2.46 -13.13 -4.18
C SER A 172 -1.07 -13.48 -4.68
N ILE A 173 -0.85 -14.78 -4.95
CA ILE A 173 0.40 -15.28 -5.55
C ILE A 173 0.58 -14.69 -6.94
N SER A 174 -0.50 -14.61 -7.73
CA SER A 174 -0.49 -14.02 -9.07
C SER A 174 -1.83 -13.38 -9.37
N LEU A 175 -1.79 -12.16 -9.89
CA LEU A 175 -2.91 -11.42 -10.43
C LEU A 175 -2.65 -11.20 -11.91
N SER A 176 -3.60 -11.55 -12.78
CA SER A 176 -3.44 -11.43 -14.23
C SER A 176 -4.71 -10.91 -14.89
N LEU A 177 -4.55 -9.99 -15.84
CA LEU A 177 -5.65 -9.34 -16.55
C LEU A 177 -5.40 -9.40 -18.07
N PRO A 178 -6.20 -10.18 -18.82
CA PRO A 178 -6.04 -10.31 -20.26
C PRO A 178 -6.58 -9.08 -21.00
N LEU A 179 -6.01 -8.79 -22.17
CA LEU A 179 -6.43 -7.77 -23.10
C LEU A 179 -6.23 -8.25 -24.54
N GLU A 180 -7.32 -8.27 -25.31
CA GLU A 180 -7.24 -8.45 -26.76
C GLU A 180 -7.03 -7.09 -27.44
N VAL A 181 -5.97 -6.99 -28.24
CA VAL A 181 -5.66 -5.79 -29.01
C VAL A 181 -5.71 -6.08 -30.50
N GLU A 182 -6.37 -5.20 -31.25
CA GLU A 182 -6.31 -5.15 -32.71
C GLU A 182 -5.20 -4.19 -33.12
N TYR A 183 -4.37 -4.62 -34.09
CA TYR A 183 -3.29 -3.78 -34.60
C TYR A 183 -3.87 -2.54 -35.30
N GLN A 184 -3.77 -1.39 -34.64
CA GLN A 184 -4.06 -0.08 -35.21
C GLN A 184 -2.95 0.88 -34.76
N GLU A 185 -2.36 1.59 -35.71
CA GLU A 185 -1.01 2.17 -35.62
C GLU A 185 -0.80 3.31 -34.59
N LYS A 186 -1.79 3.63 -33.74
CA LYS A 186 -1.72 4.78 -32.81
C LYS A 186 -2.22 4.53 -31.38
N ASN A 187 -2.42 3.29 -30.96
CA ASN A 187 -2.96 3.00 -29.63
C ASN A 187 -1.85 2.82 -28.60
N THR A 188 -1.67 3.78 -27.69
CA THR A 188 -0.80 3.60 -26.51
C THR A 188 -1.57 2.87 -25.41
N TYR A 189 -1.18 1.64 -25.11
CA TYR A 189 -1.72 0.88 -23.99
C TYR A 189 -0.77 0.94 -22.81
N SER A 190 -1.32 0.88 -21.61
CA SER A 190 -0.53 0.75 -20.39
C SER A 190 -1.23 -0.15 -19.40
N CYS A 191 -0.43 -0.99 -18.74
CA CYS A 191 -0.90 -1.72 -17.58
C CYS A 191 -0.42 -1.03 -16.32
N VAL A 192 -1.35 -0.78 -15.40
CA VAL A 192 -1.11 -0.06 -14.14
C VAL A 192 -1.46 -0.97 -12.99
N LEU A 193 -0.49 -1.19 -12.10
CA LEU A 193 -0.69 -1.79 -10.80
C LEU A 193 -0.65 -0.67 -9.76
N ASN A 194 -1.70 -0.51 -8.95
CA ASN A 194 -1.72 0.53 -7.92
C ASN A 194 -2.22 0.00 -6.58
N ASN A 195 -1.89 0.75 -5.54
CA ASN A 195 -2.53 0.70 -4.24
C ASN A 195 -3.03 2.13 -3.90
N PRO A 196 -3.72 2.35 -2.77
CA PRO A 196 -4.26 3.67 -2.44
C PRO A 196 -3.25 4.82 -2.32
N ILE A 197 -1.94 4.52 -2.23
CA ILE A 197 -0.89 5.54 -2.02
C ILE A 197 0.12 5.66 -3.18
N ARG A 198 0.24 4.66 -4.06
CA ARG A 198 1.22 4.61 -5.15
C ARG A 198 0.71 3.83 -6.35
N ASN A 199 1.29 4.11 -7.51
CA ASN A 199 1.10 3.38 -8.75
C ASN A 199 2.44 2.91 -9.34
N GLN A 200 2.38 1.83 -10.10
CA GLN A 200 3.44 1.28 -10.95
C GLN A 200 2.84 1.04 -12.32
N THR A 201 3.51 1.52 -13.37
CA THR A 201 2.97 1.50 -14.73
C THR A 201 3.98 0.90 -15.69
N THR A 202 3.51 -0.02 -16.52
CA THR A 202 4.26 -0.57 -17.64
C THR A 202 3.55 -0.16 -18.92
N HIS A 203 4.22 0.63 -19.74
CA HIS A 203 3.72 1.03 -21.04
C HIS A 203 3.98 -0.07 -22.06
N LEU A 204 2.96 -0.34 -22.89
CA LEU A 204 3.12 -1.21 -24.04
C LEU A 204 3.85 -0.44 -25.14
N ASN A 205 5.13 -0.71 -25.32
CA ASN A 205 5.86 -0.24 -26.49
C ASN A 205 5.55 -1.16 -27.67
N ILE A 206 4.64 -0.72 -28.55
CA ILE A 206 4.20 -1.45 -29.76
C ILE A 206 5.30 -1.48 -30.85
N THR A 207 6.50 -0.94 -30.60
CA THR A 207 7.66 -1.14 -31.47
C THR A 207 8.16 -2.59 -31.40
N THR A 208 7.55 -3.45 -32.23
CA THR A 208 8.19 -4.51 -33.03
C THR A 208 8.75 -5.78 -32.34
N GLN A 209 7.99 -6.50 -31.48
CA GLN A 209 8.26 -7.95 -31.33
C GLN A 209 7.17 -8.81 -30.69
N LEU A 210 6.35 -8.30 -29.75
CA LEU A 210 5.43 -9.17 -29.00
C LEU A 210 4.30 -9.76 -29.85
N CYS A 211 3.76 -9.00 -30.81
CA CYS A 211 2.65 -9.45 -31.67
C CYS A 211 3.08 -9.91 -33.07
N HIS A 212 4.37 -9.76 -33.46
CA HIS A 212 4.82 -9.95 -34.85
C HIS A 212 5.37 -11.35 -35.20
N THR A 213 5.66 -12.23 -34.25
CA THR A 213 6.13 -13.59 -34.55
C THR A 213 5.15 -14.64 -34.05
N CYS A 214 4.27 -15.11 -34.93
CA CYS A 214 3.85 -16.50 -34.87
C CYS A 214 4.93 -17.27 -35.65
N ALA A 215 5.74 -18.10 -34.98
CA ALA A 215 6.65 -18.98 -35.69
C ALA A 215 5.82 -20.02 -36.46
N GLY A 216 5.56 -19.74 -37.74
CA GLY A 216 5.13 -20.75 -38.68
C GLY A 216 6.28 -21.73 -38.93
N ASN A 217 5.96 -23.01 -38.97
CA ASN A 217 6.78 -24.16 -39.36
C ASN A 217 7.83 -24.68 -38.35
N SER A 218 7.39 -25.63 -37.51
CA SER A 218 8.19 -26.85 -37.32
C SER A 218 8.21 -27.62 -38.65
N THR A 219 9.08 -27.20 -39.57
CA THR A 219 9.54 -28.13 -40.62
C THR A 219 10.54 -29.06 -39.95
N VAL A 220 10.08 -30.26 -39.61
CA VAL A 220 10.99 -31.37 -39.37
C VAL A 220 11.62 -31.68 -40.73
N VAL A 221 12.79 -31.13 -40.99
CA VAL A 221 13.68 -31.65 -42.03
C VAL A 221 14.31 -32.90 -41.43
N SER A 222 13.68 -34.04 -41.65
CA SER A 222 14.35 -35.33 -41.50
C SER A 222 15.31 -35.48 -42.68
N VAL A 223 16.57 -35.14 -42.47
CA VAL A 223 17.65 -35.75 -43.24
C VAL A 223 17.89 -37.10 -42.57
N TYR A 224 17.56 -38.20 -43.26
CA TYR A 224 18.32 -39.45 -43.45
C TYR A 224 17.45 -40.44 -44.22
#